data_AF-A0A948BFE1-F1
#
_entry.id   AF-A0A948BFE1-F1
#
_cell.length_a   1.000
_cell.length_b   1.000
_cell.length_c   1.000
_cell.angle_alpha   90.00
_cell.angle_beta   90.00
_cell.angle_gamma   90.00
#
_symmetry.space_group_name_H-M   'P 1'
#
loop_
_entity.id
_entity.type
_entity.pdbx_description
1 polymer ?
#
loop_
_entity_poly.entity_id
_entity_poly.type
_entity_poly.pdbx_seq_one_letter_code
_entity_poly.pdbx_strand_id
1 'polypeptide(L)'
;MNESDMLQAAFKINEQINFLWNFYVVFSGILLGWIFSTSVDWSREKRIILILLFAIFATINNLALFNEYTLLKLLLADMERTITQKTLETFSFLSRFIDSTGTGPTGAFIVHGCADSLIILLIWRSTAKTHR
;
A
#
# COMPACT_ATOMS: atom_id res chain seq x y z
N MET A 1 1.18 0.38 28.76
CA MET A 1 2.33 0.05 27.89
C MET A 1 3.47 0.97 28.31
N ASN A 2 4.70 0.50 28.46
CA ASN A 2 5.82 1.40 28.79
C ASN A 2 6.31 2.12 27.52
N GLU A 3 7.11 3.19 27.64
CA GLU A 3 7.55 4.01 26.49
C GLU A 3 8.31 3.18 25.43
N SER A 4 9.10 2.19 25.85
CA SER A 4 9.87 1.31 24.94
C SER A 4 8.95 0.40 24.11
N ASP A 5 7.93 -0.18 24.75
CA ASP A 5 6.95 -1.04 24.08
C ASP A 5 6.16 -0.26 23.02
N MET A 6 5.81 1.00 23.31
CA MET A 6 5.13 1.89 22.36
C MET A 6 6.01 2.20 21.16
N LEU A 7 7.29 2.49 21.39
CA LEU A 7 8.24 2.77 20.32
C LEU A 7 8.46 1.54 19.41
N GLN A 8 8.60 0.35 20.01
CA GLN A 8 8.72 -0.90 19.25
C GLN A 8 7.46 -1.20 18.42
N ALA A 9 6.27 -0.95 18.99
CA ALA A 9 5.03 -1.08 18.25
C ALA A 9 4.96 -0.13 17.04
N ALA A 10 5.40 1.12 17.19
CA ALA A 10 5.42 2.09 16.11
C ALA A 10 6.36 1.68 14.97
N PHE A 11 7.56 1.19 15.30
CA PHE A 11 8.48 0.66 14.30
C PHE A 11 7.92 -0.56 13.56
N LYS A 12 7.28 -1.47 14.29
CA LYS A 12 6.67 -2.68 13.70
C LYS A 12 5.53 -2.34 12.75
N ILE A 13 4.65 -1.41 13.12
CA ILE A 13 3.56 -0.95 12.24
C ILE A 13 4.14 -0.28 10.99
N ASN A 14 5.17 0.56 11.14
CA ASN A 14 5.84 1.19 10.00
C ASN A 14 6.52 0.16 9.07
N GLU A 15 7.11 -0.90 9.62
CA GLU A 15 7.65 -2.02 8.84
C GLU A 15 6.53 -2.74 8.05
N GLN A 16 5.37 -2.97 8.67
CA GLN A 16 4.20 -3.56 8.00
C GLN A 16 3.67 -2.67 6.87
N ILE A 17 3.60 -1.36 7.08
CA ILE A 17 3.22 -0.40 6.02
C ILE A 17 4.19 -0.50 4.84
N ASN A 18 5.50 -0.48 5.10
CA ASN A 18 6.52 -0.61 4.06
C ASN A 18 6.43 -1.95 3.32
N PHE A 19 6.18 -3.04 4.06
CA PHE A 19 5.96 -4.35 3.46
C PHE A 19 4.74 -4.35 2.53
N LEU A 20 3.62 -3.79 2.95
CA LEU A 20 2.39 -3.74 2.15
C LEU A 20 2.57 -2.92 0.86
N TRP A 21 3.27 -1.78 0.94
CA TRP A 21 3.65 -0.98 -0.22
C TRP A 21 4.53 -1.75 -1.19
N ASN A 22 5.61 -2.37 -0.69
CA ASN A 22 6.52 -3.14 -1.53
C ASN A 22 5.83 -4.34 -2.16
N PHE A 23 4.98 -5.04 -1.40
CA PHE A 23 4.19 -6.15 -1.92
C PHE A 23 3.25 -5.70 -3.03
N TYR A 24 2.57 -4.55 -2.85
CA TYR A 24 1.73 -3.95 -3.88
C TYR A 24 2.51 -3.62 -5.16
N VAL A 25 3.64 -2.90 -5.02
CA VAL A 25 4.47 -2.48 -6.15
C VAL A 25 5.03 -3.69 -6.91
N VAL A 26 5.57 -4.67 -6.20
CA VAL A 26 6.16 -5.88 -6.80
C VAL A 26 5.10 -6.70 -7.52
N PHE A 27 3.97 -6.98 -6.87
CA PHE A 27 2.89 -7.74 -7.50
C PHE A 27 2.33 -7.04 -8.74
N SER A 28 2.07 -5.73 -8.63
CA SER A 28 1.60 -4.91 -9.75
C SER A 28 2.62 -4.85 -10.89
N GLY A 29 3.91 -4.72 -10.56
CA GLY A 29 5.00 -4.75 -11.53
C GLY A 29 5.08 -6.08 -12.29
N ILE A 30 4.96 -7.21 -11.58
CA ILE A 30 4.90 -8.55 -12.17
C ILE A 30 3.68 -8.67 -13.10
N LEU A 31 2.51 -8.24 -12.64
CA LEU A 31 1.27 -8.28 -13.41
C LEU A 31 1.38 -7.44 -14.69
N LEU A 32 1.91 -6.23 -14.60
CA LEU A 32 2.16 -5.35 -15.74
C LEU A 32 3.16 -5.98 -16.72
N GLY A 33 4.28 -6.49 -16.22
CA GLY A 33 5.27 -7.20 -17.03
C GLY A 33 4.66 -8.38 -17.79
N TRP A 34 3.79 -9.14 -17.13
CA TRP A 34 3.04 -10.23 -17.75
C TRP A 34 2.04 -9.75 -18.81
N ILE A 35 1.26 -8.69 -18.53
CA ILE A 35 0.34 -8.06 -19.49
C ILE A 35 1.09 -7.61 -20.76
N PHE A 36 2.28 -7.02 -20.63
CA PHE A 36 3.03 -6.51 -21.78
C PHE A 36 3.82 -7.58 -22.54
N SER A 37 4.21 -8.67 -21.87
CA SER A 37 5.00 -9.76 -22.48
C SER A 37 4.13 -10.82 -23.17
N THR A 38 2.87 -10.97 -22.77
CA THR A 38 2.00 -11.98 -23.37
C THR A 38 1.68 -11.65 -24.84
N SER A 39 1.84 -12.64 -25.71
CA SER A 39 1.38 -12.58 -27.11
C SER A 39 -0.01 -13.19 -27.29
N VAL A 40 -0.64 -13.64 -26.19
CA VAL A 40 -1.91 -14.36 -26.21
C VAL A 40 -3.07 -13.37 -26.17
N ASP A 41 -4.01 -13.54 -27.08
CA ASP A 41 -5.26 -12.81 -27.06
C ASP A 41 -6.13 -13.27 -25.89
N TRP A 42 -6.49 -12.32 -25.02
CA TRP A 42 -7.35 -12.63 -23.88
C TRP A 42 -8.80 -12.58 -24.31
N SER A 43 -9.51 -13.69 -24.11
CA SER A 43 -10.97 -13.70 -24.21
C SER A 43 -11.57 -12.79 -23.15
N ARG A 44 -12.81 -12.36 -23.37
CA ARG A 44 -13.51 -11.47 -22.44
C ARG A 44 -13.60 -12.07 -21.03
N GLU A 45 -13.83 -13.38 -20.94
CA GLU A 45 -13.93 -14.11 -19.68
C GLU A 45 -12.60 -14.06 -18.92
N LYS A 46 -11.47 -14.30 -19.60
CA LYS A 46 -10.13 -14.22 -18.98
C LYS A 46 -9.84 -12.83 -18.42
N ARG A 47 -10.22 -11.77 -19.15
CA ARG A 47 -10.07 -10.38 -18.67
C ARG A 47 -10.89 -10.11 -17.43
N ILE A 48 -12.16 -10.55 -17.41
CA ILE A 48 -13.03 -10.38 -16.24
C ILE A 48 -12.45 -11.10 -15.03
N ILE A 49 -11.98 -12.35 -15.19
CA ILE A 49 -11.35 -13.12 -14.11
C ILE A 49 -10.11 -12.38 -13.57
N LEU A 50 -9.24 -11.88 -14.46
CA LEU A 50 -8.04 -11.15 -14.05
C LEU A 50 -8.37 -9.84 -13.33
N ILE A 51 -9.37 -9.09 -13.82
CA ILE A 51 -9.84 -7.87 -13.15
C ILE A 51 -10.37 -8.21 -11.75
N LEU A 52 -11.17 -9.27 -11.60
CA LEU A 52 -11.70 -9.69 -10.30
C LEU A 52 -10.59 -10.10 -9.34
N LEU A 53 -9.63 -10.92 -9.80
CA LEU A 53 -8.49 -11.33 -8.98
C LEU A 53 -7.64 -10.13 -8.54
N PHE A 54 -7.35 -9.21 -9.46
CA PHE A 54 -6.63 -8.00 -9.16
C PHE A 54 -7.41 -7.08 -8.21
N ALA A 55 -8.71 -6.90 -8.41
CA ALA A 55 -9.56 -6.08 -7.55
C ALA A 55 -9.63 -6.62 -6.12
N ILE A 56 -9.73 -7.95 -5.96
CA ILE A 56 -9.68 -8.60 -4.64
C ILE A 56 -8.33 -8.32 -3.96
N PHE A 57 -7.23 -8.53 -4.68
CA PHE A 57 -5.88 -8.24 -4.20
C PHE A 57 -5.73 -6.77 -3.76
N ALA A 58 -6.11 -5.83 -4.63
CA ALA A 58 -5.98 -4.40 -4.39
C ALA A 58 -6.85 -3.97 -3.21
N THR A 59 -8.07 -4.50 -3.09
CA THR A 59 -8.98 -4.18 -1.97
C THR A 59 -8.40 -4.66 -0.64
N ILE A 60 -7.91 -5.91 -0.58
CA ILE A 60 -7.31 -6.46 0.64
C ILE A 60 -6.07 -5.67 1.03
N ASN A 61 -5.20 -5.34 0.07
CA ASN A 61 -3.99 -4.58 0.33
C ASN A 61 -4.30 -3.16 0.82
N ASN A 62 -5.21 -2.45 0.16
CA ASN A 62 -5.65 -1.11 0.59
C ASN A 62 -6.28 -1.13 1.99
N LEU A 63 -7.11 -2.13 2.29
CA LEU A 63 -7.73 -2.26 3.61
C LEU A 63 -6.67 -2.51 4.70
N ALA A 64 -5.69 -3.36 4.42
CA ALA A 64 -4.56 -3.59 5.33
C ALA A 64 -3.76 -2.29 5.56
N LEU A 65 -3.41 -1.57 4.49
CA LEU A 65 -2.69 -0.28 4.60
C LEU A 65 -3.49 0.73 5.42
N PHE A 66 -4.79 0.87 5.16
CA PHE A 66 -5.65 1.78 5.90
C PHE A 66 -5.66 1.46 7.40
N ASN A 67 -5.76 0.17 7.75
CA ASN A 67 -5.74 -0.27 9.13
C ASN A 67 -4.40 0.02 9.81
N GLU A 68 -3.28 -0.25 9.14
CA GLU A 68 -1.95 0.02 9.70
C GLU A 68 -1.68 1.51 9.89
N TYR A 69 -2.04 2.36 8.91
CA TYR A 69 -1.95 3.82 9.07
C TYR A 69 -2.85 4.33 10.21
N THR A 70 -4.05 3.76 10.36
CA THR A 70 -4.97 4.13 11.44
C THR A 70 -4.39 3.72 12.79
N LEU A 71 -3.85 2.50 12.90
CA LEU A 71 -3.22 2.00 14.11
C LEU A 71 -2.00 2.83 14.49
N LEU A 72 -1.16 3.20 13.51
CA LEU A 72 0.00 4.07 13.72
C LEU A 72 -0.43 5.43 14.26
N LYS A 73 -1.47 6.03 13.66
CA LYS A 73 -1.99 7.33 14.10
C LYS A 73 -2.52 7.28 15.53
N LEU A 74 -3.25 6.22 15.89
CA LEU A 74 -3.76 6.03 17.25
C LEU A 74 -2.62 5.83 18.25
N LEU A 75 -1.60 5.05 17.89
CA LEU A 75 -0.43 4.83 18.73
C LEU A 75 0.37 6.12 18.96
N LEU A 76 0.61 6.90 17.90
CA LEU A 76 1.30 8.20 18.02
C LEU A 76 0.53 9.18 18.91
N ALA A 77 -0.80 9.21 18.81
CA ALA A 77 -1.64 10.04 19.67
C ALA A 77 -1.59 9.59 21.15
N ASP A 78 -1.47 8.29 21.42
CA ASP A 78 -1.33 7.75 22.78
C ASP A 78 0.08 8.05 23.35
N MET A 79 1.11 7.95 22.51
CA MET A 79 2.49 8.31 22.83
C MET A 79 2.61 9.80 23.21
N GLU A 80 2.01 10.70 22.43
CA GLU A 80 2.04 12.14 22.71
C GLU A 80 1.48 12.49 24.10
N ARG A 81 0.49 11.72 24.59
CA ARG A 81 -0.16 11.94 25.89
C ARG A 81 0.60 11.34 27.07
N THR A 82 1.42 10.33 26.84
CA THR A 82 1.98 9.48 27.91
C THR A 82 3.46 9.73 28.16
N ILE A 83 4.15 10.34 27.20
CA ILE A 83 5.62 10.39 27.16
C ILE A 83 6.18 11.62 27.89
N THR A 84 7.27 11.43 28.64
CA THR A 84 8.00 12.50 29.34
C THR A 84 8.89 13.34 28.40
N GLN A 85 9.24 14.58 28.83
CA GLN A 85 9.94 15.59 28.02
C GLN A 85 11.28 15.13 27.40
N LYS A 86 11.97 14.15 27.99
CA LYS A 86 13.23 13.59 27.46
C LYS A 86 13.00 12.61 26.31
N THR A 87 11.91 11.86 26.38
CA THR A 87 11.48 10.92 25.35
C THR A 87 10.71 11.66 24.22
N LEU A 88 10.34 12.93 24.47
CA LEU A 88 9.74 13.85 23.49
C LEU A 88 10.66 14.16 22.29
N GLU A 89 11.98 14.19 22.48
CA GLU A 89 12.92 14.42 21.36
C GLU A 89 12.97 13.21 20.42
N THR A 90 13.11 12.00 20.97
CA THR A 90 13.02 10.73 20.20
C THR A 90 11.66 10.59 19.53
N PHE A 91 10.59 10.99 20.22
CA PHE A 91 9.23 11.03 19.66
C PHE A 91 9.10 12.07 18.53
N SER A 92 9.70 13.26 18.67
CA SER A 92 9.67 14.29 17.64
C SER A 92 10.43 13.90 16.37
N PHE A 93 11.51 13.12 16.53
CA PHE A 93 12.21 12.50 15.41
C PHE A 93 11.32 11.43 14.76
N LEU A 94 10.70 10.56 15.56
CA LEU A 94 9.85 9.49 15.06
C LEU A 94 8.60 10.03 14.34
N SER A 95 7.93 11.03 14.90
CA SER A 95 6.77 11.67 14.29
C SER A 95 7.13 12.34 12.98
N ARG A 96 8.26 13.08 12.94
CA ARG A 96 8.78 13.66 11.69
C ARG A 96 9.22 12.61 10.69
N PHE A 97 9.83 11.52 11.15
CA PHE A 97 10.25 10.43 10.28
C PHE A 97 9.03 9.78 9.63
N ILE A 98 8.02 9.42 10.42
CA ILE A 98 6.75 8.84 9.96
C ILE A 98 5.98 9.81 9.04
N ASP A 99 5.91 11.10 9.40
CA ASP A 99 5.28 12.13 8.56
C ASP A 99 6.05 12.36 7.26
N SER A 100 7.39 12.23 7.28
CA SER A 100 8.23 12.43 6.09
C SER A 100 8.25 11.22 5.14
N THR A 101 8.03 10.01 5.66
CA THR A 101 8.04 8.77 4.87
C THR A 101 6.65 8.33 4.42
N GLY A 102 5.59 8.77 5.11
CA GLY A 102 4.23 8.40 4.79
C GLY A 102 3.52 9.37 3.84
N THR A 103 2.94 8.85 2.76
CA THR A 103 1.86 9.52 2.01
C THR A 103 0.57 9.66 2.84
N GLY A 104 0.53 9.06 4.03
CA GLY A 104 -0.66 8.92 4.86
C GLY A 104 -1.72 8.00 4.23
N PRO A 105 -2.79 7.67 4.97
CA PRO A 105 -3.84 6.79 4.45
C PRO A 105 -4.52 7.36 3.20
N THR A 106 -4.72 8.68 3.15
CA THR A 106 -5.33 9.35 2.00
C THR A 106 -4.42 9.34 0.77
N GLY A 107 -3.13 9.66 0.93
CA GLY A 107 -2.20 9.63 -0.20
C GLY A 107 -1.95 8.22 -0.70
N ALA A 108 -1.89 7.23 0.20
CA ALA A 108 -1.81 5.82 -0.18
C ALA A 108 -3.02 5.40 -1.04
N PHE A 109 -4.23 5.75 -0.62
CA PHE A 109 -5.45 5.45 -1.36
C PHE A 109 -5.49 6.11 -2.74
N ILE A 110 -5.04 7.37 -2.86
CA ILE A 110 -4.96 8.08 -4.15
C ILE A 110 -3.98 7.38 -5.08
N VAL A 111 -2.76 7.09 -4.62
CA VAL A 111 -1.73 6.45 -5.43
C VAL A 111 -2.17 5.05 -5.87
N HIS A 112 -2.71 4.25 -4.96
CA HIS A 112 -3.25 2.93 -5.31
C HIS A 112 -4.43 3.05 -6.27
N GLY A 113 -5.40 3.92 -6.01
CA GLY A 113 -6.56 4.10 -6.88
C GLY A 113 -6.18 4.51 -8.31
N CYS A 114 -5.19 5.39 -8.47
CA CYS A 114 -4.65 5.75 -9.78
C CYS A 114 -3.97 4.56 -10.48
N ALA A 115 -3.11 3.82 -9.77
CA ALA A 115 -2.41 2.66 -10.30
C ALA A 115 -3.37 1.50 -10.64
N ASP A 116 -4.33 1.21 -9.75
CA ASP A 116 -5.37 0.20 -9.94
C ASP A 116 -6.22 0.50 -11.17
N SER A 117 -6.64 1.76 -11.33
CA SER A 117 -7.39 2.20 -12.51
C SER A 117 -6.61 1.97 -13.80
N LEU A 118 -5.31 2.27 -13.80
CA LEU A 118 -4.44 2.04 -14.95
C LEU A 118 -4.31 0.55 -15.26
N ILE A 119 -4.08 -0.30 -14.26
CA ILE A 119 -3.96 -1.75 -14.43
C ILE A 119 -5.25 -2.35 -14.98
N ILE A 120 -6.40 -1.97 -14.42
CA ILE A 120 -7.71 -2.43 -14.90
C ILE A 120 -7.93 -2.01 -16.36
N LEU A 121 -7.59 -0.77 -16.73
CA LEU A 121 -7.67 -0.30 -18.10
C LEU A 121 -6.76 -1.09 -19.05
N LEU A 122 -5.54 -1.43 -18.61
CA LEU A 122 -4.61 -2.25 -19.40
C LEU A 122 -5.12 -3.67 -19.60
N ILE A 123 -5.66 -4.30 -18.55
CA ILE A 123 -6.30 -5.62 -18.66
C ILE A 123 -7.52 -5.57 -19.58
N TRP A 124 -8.31 -4.51 -19.53
CA TRP A 124 -9.48 -4.37 -20.39
C TRP A 124 -9.09 -4.21 -21.86
N ARG A 125 -8.06 -3.41 -22.11
CA ARG A 125 -7.54 -3.07 -23.45
C ARG A 125 -6.57 -4.11 -24.04
N SER A 126 -6.29 -5.21 -23.36
CA SER A 126 -5.48 -6.31 -23.91
C SER A 126 -6.29 -7.13 -24.95
N THR A 127 -6.68 -6.44 -26.04
CA THR A 127 -7.16 -7.01 -27.29
C THR A 127 -5.99 -7.21 -28.25
N ALA A 128 -6.14 -8.16 -29.16
CA ALA A 128 -5.15 -8.55 -30.16
C ALA A 128 -4.27 -7.41 -30.65
N LYS A 129 -2.94 -7.59 -30.50
CA LYS A 129 -1.99 -6.92 -31.38
C LYS A 129 -2.31 -7.43 -32.77
N THR A 130 -3.09 -6.66 -33.51
CA THR A 130 -3.14 -6.77 -34.97
C THR A 130 -1.76 -6.34 -35.43
N HIS A 131 -0.84 -7.33 -35.56
CA HIS A 131 0.34 -7.17 -36.38
C HIS A 131 -0.15 -6.84 -37.79
N ARG A 132 -0.17 -5.56 -38.12
CA ARG A 132 -0.12 -5.07 -39.50
C ARG A 132 1.34 -4.96 -39.90
#